data_AF-A0A7G4A524-F1
#
_entry.id   AF-A0A7G4A524-F1
#
_cell.length_a   1.000
_cell.length_b   1.000
_cell.length_c   1.000
_cell.angle_alpha   90.00
_cell.angle_beta   90.00
_cell.angle_gamma   90.00
#
_symmetry.space_group_name_H-M   'P 1'
#
loop_
_entity.id
_entity.type
_entity.pdbx_description
1 polymer ?
#
loop_
_entity_poly.entity_id
_entity_poly.type
_entity_poly.pdbx_seq_one_letter_code
_entity_poly.pdbx_strand_id
1 'polypeptide(L)'
;MNIDKDIYLLEKEQEIKEAMILGITAQLPIYVINHNNSSLQRLTPGELEQIRAAMPDSVKIISQSTRNHLPPLQKVSYRDLWTDKLKFEDTLLKTKKIENEEIDLSQSAYWSNFEQLIKTAIAKYPTWKATRTRKSQIKKTGELKEWLLTLGVDTREVTIMTKVLSDFYEELRKFNKLDLTNALTNEK
;
A
#
# COMPACT_ATOMS: atom_id res chain seq x y z
N MET A 1 -5.82 22.34 -30.33
CA MET A 1 -5.20 21.73 -29.13
C MET A 1 -4.74 20.34 -29.55
N ASN A 2 -3.44 20.11 -29.74
CA ASN A 2 -2.92 18.78 -30.08
C ASN A 2 -2.93 17.97 -28.79
N ILE A 3 -4.01 17.24 -28.55
CA ILE A 3 -3.99 16.15 -27.57
C ILE A 3 -3.00 15.15 -28.16
N ASP A 4 -1.93 14.84 -27.42
CA ASP A 4 -0.98 13.81 -27.81
C ASP A 4 -1.78 12.58 -28.25
N LYS A 5 -1.51 12.08 -29.46
CA LYS A 5 -2.35 11.06 -30.13
C LYS A 5 -2.46 9.73 -29.36
N ASP A 6 -1.73 9.61 -28.26
CA ASP A 6 -1.57 8.38 -27.50
C ASP A 6 -2.26 8.42 -26.12
N ILE A 7 -2.91 9.53 -25.75
CA ILE A 7 -3.67 9.64 -24.49
C ILE A 7 -5.13 9.21 -24.73
N TYR A 8 -5.60 8.22 -23.97
CA TYR A 8 -6.94 7.66 -24.10
C TYR A 8 -7.67 7.56 -22.76
N LEU A 9 -9.00 7.55 -22.85
CA LEU A 9 -9.90 7.40 -21.72
C LEU A 9 -9.95 5.93 -21.28
N LEU A 10 -9.85 5.68 -19.97
CA LEU A 10 -10.00 4.34 -19.41
C LEU A 10 -11.49 3.99 -19.30
N GLU A 11 -11.98 3.09 -20.14
CA GLU A 11 -13.41 2.76 -20.22
C GLU A 11 -13.78 1.53 -19.37
N LYS A 12 -12.90 0.52 -19.32
CA LYS A 12 -13.19 -0.72 -18.61
C LYS A 12 -12.81 -0.60 -17.15
N GLU A 13 -13.72 -1.01 -16.25
CA GLU A 13 -13.48 -0.94 -14.81
C GLU A 13 -12.20 -1.65 -14.36
N GLN A 14 -11.88 -2.80 -14.98
CA GLN A 14 -10.65 -3.54 -14.70
C GLN A 14 -9.39 -2.75 -15.10
N GLU A 15 -9.39 -2.15 -16.31
CA GLU A 15 -8.28 -1.32 -16.78
C GLU A 15 -8.09 -0.09 -15.88
N ILE A 16 -9.20 0.51 -15.42
CA ILE A 16 -9.16 1.64 -14.48
C ILE A 16 -8.50 1.22 -13.15
N LYS A 17 -8.86 0.05 -12.60
CA LYS A 17 -8.27 -0.46 -11.36
C LYS A 17 -6.76 -0.69 -11.50
N GLU A 18 -6.35 -1.33 -12.59
CA GLU A 18 -4.93 -1.59 -12.87
C GLU A 18 -4.15 -0.28 -13.08
N ALA A 19 -4.68 0.63 -13.90
CA ALA A 19 -4.06 1.93 -14.16
C ALA A 19 -3.95 2.79 -12.89
N MET A 20 -4.94 2.75 -11.99
CA MET A 20 -4.86 3.43 -10.69
C MET A 20 -3.75 2.86 -9.81
N ILE A 21 -3.59 1.54 -9.72
CA ILE A 21 -2.51 0.92 -8.94
C ILE A 21 -1.15 1.36 -9.50
N LEU A 22 -0.99 1.32 -10.82
CA LEU A 22 0.23 1.77 -11.49
C LEU A 22 0.46 3.29 -11.30
N GLY A 23 -0.60 4.09 -11.26
CA GLY A 23 -0.52 5.51 -11.01
C GLY A 23 -0.16 5.87 -9.56
N ILE A 24 -0.73 5.16 -8.58
CA ILE A 24 -0.43 5.33 -7.15
C ILE A 24 1.03 4.95 -6.87
N THR A 25 1.54 3.90 -7.53
CA THR A 25 2.95 3.50 -7.46
C THR A 25 3.88 4.36 -8.34
N ALA A 26 3.35 5.43 -8.95
CA ALA A 26 4.05 6.36 -9.83
C ALA A 26 4.72 5.74 -11.07
N GLN A 27 4.32 4.53 -11.45
CA GLN A 27 4.81 3.83 -12.64
C GLN A 27 4.12 4.31 -13.91
N LEU A 28 2.87 4.78 -13.81
CA LEU A 28 2.08 5.24 -14.93
C LEU A 28 1.49 6.64 -14.65
N PRO A 29 1.72 7.64 -15.51
CA PRO A 29 1.05 8.92 -15.35
C PRO A 29 -0.44 8.79 -15.69
N ILE A 30 -1.30 9.23 -14.76
CA ILE A 30 -2.74 9.34 -14.94
C ILE A 30 -3.12 10.81 -15.01
N TYR A 31 -4.07 11.12 -15.87
CA TYR A 31 -4.51 12.47 -16.17
C TYR A 31 -6.02 12.60 -16.03
N VAL A 32 -6.46 13.85 -15.90
CA VAL A 32 -7.86 14.26 -16.04
C VAL A 32 -7.90 15.50 -16.92
N ILE A 33 -9.03 15.70 -17.60
CA ILE A 33 -9.26 16.95 -18.32
C ILE A 33 -9.73 17.99 -17.31
N ASN A 34 -8.99 19.08 -17.20
CA ASN A 34 -9.35 20.20 -16.36
C ASN A 34 -10.50 20.99 -17.00
N HIS A 35 -11.66 21.05 -16.34
CA HIS A 35 -12.84 21.68 -16.90
C HIS A 35 -12.70 23.21 -17.11
N ASN A 36 -11.76 23.86 -16.43
CA ASN A 36 -11.63 25.32 -16.46
C ASN A 36 -10.84 25.83 -17.67
N ASN A 37 -9.87 25.06 -18.14
CA ASN A 37 -8.96 25.43 -19.24
C ASN A 37 -8.83 24.34 -20.31
N SER A 38 -9.61 23.26 -20.17
CA SER A 38 -9.61 22.08 -21.03
C SER A 38 -8.24 21.40 -21.15
N SER A 39 -7.28 21.68 -20.26
CA SER A 39 -5.94 21.09 -20.33
C SER A 39 -5.88 19.75 -19.61
N LEU A 40 -4.91 18.90 -19.99
CA LEU A 40 -4.63 17.69 -19.26
C LEU A 40 -3.88 18.03 -17.97
N GLN A 41 -4.48 17.68 -16.84
CA GLN A 41 -3.86 17.77 -15.53
C GLN A 41 -3.41 16.38 -15.11
N ARG A 42 -2.11 16.23 -14.82
CA ARG A 42 -1.57 15.01 -14.21
C ARG A 42 -2.03 14.92 -12.75
N LEU A 43 -2.53 13.75 -12.36
CA LEU A 43 -2.87 13.45 -10.97
C LEU A 43 -1.64 12.97 -10.20
N THR A 44 -1.57 13.39 -8.94
CA THR A 44 -0.58 12.88 -7.98
C THR A 44 -1.02 11.54 -7.41
N PRO A 45 -0.08 10.72 -6.87
CA PRO A 45 -0.42 9.49 -6.17
C PRO A 45 -1.44 9.67 -5.04
N GLY A 46 -1.37 10.79 -4.31
CA GLY A 46 -2.32 11.11 -3.25
C GLY A 46 -3.73 11.40 -3.76
N GLU A 47 -3.86 12.14 -4.86
CA GLU A 47 -5.18 12.39 -5.50
C GLU A 47 -5.78 11.11 -6.07
N LEU A 48 -4.95 10.24 -6.66
CA LEU A 48 -5.39 8.93 -7.14
C LEU A 48 -5.88 8.03 -6.01
N GLU A 49 -5.20 8.04 -4.85
CA GLU A 49 -5.63 7.29 -3.67
C GLU A 49 -6.98 7.79 -3.14
N GLN A 50 -7.18 9.12 -3.12
CA GLN A 50 -8.47 9.70 -2.73
C GLN A 50 -9.59 9.27 -3.69
N ILE A 51 -9.36 9.32 -5.01
CA ILE A 51 -10.33 8.88 -6.02
C ILE A 51 -10.63 7.39 -5.86
N ARG A 52 -9.61 6.56 -5.64
CA ARG A 52 -9.75 5.12 -5.41
C ARG A 52 -10.60 4.82 -4.17
N ALA A 53 -10.32 5.50 -3.06
CA ALA A 53 -11.03 5.32 -1.79
C ALA A 53 -12.50 5.75 -1.87
N ALA A 54 -12.83 6.72 -2.73
CA ALA A 54 -14.17 7.23 -2.91
C ALA A 54 -15.00 6.43 -3.94
N MET A 55 -14.45 5.43 -4.62
CA MET A 55 -15.20 4.69 -5.65
C MET A 55 -16.48 4.06 -5.07
N PRO A 56 -17.63 4.15 -5.77
CA PRO A 56 -17.82 4.69 -7.12
C PRO A 56 -18.08 6.20 -7.20
N ASP A 57 -18.06 6.90 -6.08
CA ASP A 57 -18.31 8.33 -5.99
C ASP A 57 -17.13 9.15 -6.55
N SER A 58 -17.33 10.46 -6.55
CA SER A 58 -16.38 11.44 -7.07
C SER A 58 -15.75 12.27 -5.95
N VAL A 59 -14.52 12.71 -6.15
CA VAL A 59 -13.78 13.55 -5.20
C VAL A 59 -13.56 14.94 -5.77
N LYS A 60 -13.43 15.94 -4.90
CA LYS A 60 -12.98 17.28 -5.28
C LYS A 60 -11.46 17.34 -5.25
N ILE A 61 -10.83 17.53 -6.41
CA ILE A 61 -9.39 17.73 -6.52
C ILE A 61 -9.07 19.17 -6.90
N ILE A 62 -7.84 19.60 -6.61
CA ILE A 62 -7.37 20.95 -6.90
C ILE A 62 -7.08 21.04 -8.41
N SER A 63 -7.76 21.97 -9.09
CA SER A 63 -7.50 22.27 -10.50
C SER A 63 -6.26 23.17 -10.61
N GLN A 64 -5.25 22.74 -11.36
CA GLN A 64 -4.07 23.59 -11.60
C GLN A 64 -4.48 24.78 -12.47
N SER A 65 -4.55 25.97 -11.84
CA SER A 65 -4.83 27.24 -12.51
C SER A 65 -3.53 28.00 -12.76
N THR A 66 -3.44 28.66 -13.92
CA THR A 66 -2.29 29.49 -14.30
C THR A 66 -2.35 30.91 -13.72
N ARG A 67 -3.33 31.24 -12.87
CA ARG A 67 -3.53 32.60 -12.34
C ARG A 67 -3.59 32.61 -10.81
N ASN A 68 -3.02 33.67 -10.20
CA ASN A 68 -2.77 33.93 -8.77
C ASN A 68 -4.01 33.99 -7.83
N HIS A 69 -5.10 33.28 -8.15
CA HIS A 69 -6.26 33.13 -7.28
C HIS A 69 -6.32 31.69 -6.75
N LEU A 70 -7.03 31.49 -5.63
CA LEU A 70 -7.24 30.16 -5.04
C LEU A 70 -7.58 29.15 -6.13
N PRO A 71 -6.86 28.01 -6.20
CA PRO A 71 -7.05 27.07 -7.29
C PRO A 71 -8.47 26.49 -7.22
N PRO A 72 -9.23 26.51 -8.33
CA PRO A 72 -10.60 26.02 -8.33
C PRO A 72 -10.65 24.54 -7.99
N LEU A 73 -11.69 24.08 -7.29
CA LEU A 73 -11.91 22.66 -7.05
C LEU A 73 -12.71 22.07 -8.22
N GLN A 74 -12.27 20.93 -8.74
CA GLN A 74 -13.01 20.17 -9.75
C GLN A 74 -13.44 18.82 -9.19
N LYS A 75 -14.65 18.40 -9.55
CA LYS A 75 -15.22 17.10 -9.18
C LYS A 75 -14.76 16.07 -10.20
N VAL A 76 -14.06 15.03 -9.74
CA VAL A 76 -13.46 13.98 -10.58
C VAL A 76 -13.90 12.61 -10.09
N SER A 77 -14.32 11.75 -11.01
CA SER A 77 -14.60 10.34 -10.78
C SER A 77 -13.52 9.46 -11.42
N TYR A 78 -13.49 8.19 -11.03
CA TYR A 78 -12.63 7.16 -11.65
C TYR A 78 -12.89 6.97 -13.15
N ARG A 79 -14.07 7.37 -13.64
CA ARG A 79 -14.43 7.32 -15.08
C ARG A 79 -13.87 8.46 -15.90
N ASP A 80 -13.35 9.49 -15.25
CA ASP A 80 -12.79 10.67 -15.91
C ASP A 80 -11.26 10.53 -16.12
N LEU A 81 -10.71 9.34 -15.88
CA LEU A 81 -9.28 9.08 -15.87
C LEU A 81 -8.76 8.76 -17.28
N TRP A 82 -7.68 9.43 -17.65
CA TRP A 82 -6.97 9.27 -18.91
C TRP A 82 -5.55 8.80 -18.66
N THR A 83 -4.99 8.03 -19.59
CA THR A 83 -3.57 7.65 -19.54
C THR A 83 -3.00 7.46 -20.94
N ASP A 84 -1.69 7.32 -21.02
CA ASP A 84 -0.97 7.01 -22.25
C ASP A 84 -1.10 5.51 -22.54
N LYS A 85 -1.69 5.17 -23.69
CA LYS A 85 -2.01 3.80 -24.07
C LYS A 85 -0.78 2.91 -24.20
N LEU A 86 0.24 3.41 -24.90
CA LEU A 86 1.44 2.64 -25.16
C LEU A 86 2.21 2.38 -23.87
N LYS A 87 2.28 3.40 -22.99
CA LYS A 87 2.90 3.23 -21.66
C LYS A 87 2.10 2.28 -20.77
N PHE A 88 0.78 2.33 -20.81
CA PHE A 88 -0.06 1.43 -20.02
C PHE A 88 0.15 -0.02 -20.45
N GLU A 89 0.09 -0.31 -21.75
CA GLU A 89 0.29 -1.66 -22.29
C GLU A 89 1.70 -2.19 -22.00
N ASP A 90 2.75 -1.38 -22.17
CA ASP A 90 4.13 -1.76 -21.85
C ASP A 90 4.33 -2.03 -20.35
N THR A 91 3.74 -1.19 -19.49
CA THR A 91 3.83 -1.35 -18.03
C THR A 91 3.10 -2.62 -17.59
N LEU A 92 1.92 -2.90 -18.14
CA LEU A 92 1.18 -4.14 -17.88
C LEU A 92 1.94 -5.38 -18.34
N LEU A 93 2.64 -5.31 -19.48
CA LEU A 93 3.44 -6.44 -19.96
C LEU A 93 4.63 -6.71 -19.03
N LYS A 94 5.27 -5.65 -18.53
CA LYS A 94 6.38 -5.74 -17.56
C LYS A 94 5.93 -6.31 -16.23
N THR A 95 4.80 -5.86 -15.68
CA THR A 95 4.28 -6.39 -14.41
C THR A 95 3.88 -7.85 -14.53
N LYS A 96 3.20 -8.25 -15.62
CA LYS A 96 2.88 -9.66 -15.88
C LYS A 96 4.12 -10.53 -16.09
N LYS A 97 5.19 -9.98 -16.64
CA LYS A 97 6.45 -10.72 -16.79
C LYS A 97 7.11 -10.96 -15.43
N ILE A 98 7.09 -9.96 -14.54
CA ILE A 98 7.62 -10.08 -13.17
C ILE A 98 6.78 -11.07 -12.33
N GLU A 99 5.46 -11.13 -12.51
CA GLU A 99 4.61 -12.13 -11.84
C GLU A 99 4.92 -13.58 -12.26
N ASN A 100 5.51 -13.79 -13.44
CA ASN A 100 5.91 -15.11 -13.94
C ASN A 100 7.39 -15.44 -13.68
N GLU A 101 8.20 -14.47 -13.24
CA GLU A 101 9.53 -14.74 -12.74
C GLU A 101 9.37 -15.07 -11.25
N GLU A 102 9.43 -16.37 -10.90
CA GLU A 102 9.62 -16.77 -9.51
C GLU A 102 10.89 -16.08 -9.01
N ILE A 103 10.72 -15.02 -8.22
CA ILE A 103 11.83 -14.35 -7.57
C ILE A 103 12.38 -15.37 -6.58
N ASP A 104 13.52 -15.97 -6.92
CA ASP A 104 14.23 -16.89 -6.05
C ASP A 104 14.82 -16.10 -4.87
N LEU A 105 13.97 -15.86 -3.87
CA LEU A 105 14.36 -15.17 -2.64
C LEU A 105 15.37 -15.99 -1.82
N SER A 106 15.61 -17.27 -2.16
CA SER A 106 16.56 -18.12 -1.44
C SER A 106 18.01 -17.64 -1.58
N GLN A 107 18.33 -16.87 -2.64
CA GLN A 107 19.65 -16.29 -2.86
C GLN A 107 19.84 -14.93 -2.15
N SER A 108 18.77 -14.34 -1.63
CA SER A 108 18.87 -13.06 -0.92
C SER A 108 19.39 -13.27 0.49
N ALA A 109 20.59 -12.75 0.76
CA ALA A 109 21.20 -12.78 2.09
C ALA A 109 20.30 -12.17 3.17
N TYR A 110 19.52 -11.14 2.82
CA TYR A 110 18.52 -10.56 3.72
C TYR A 110 17.44 -11.58 4.07
N TRP A 111 16.83 -12.23 3.08
CA TRP A 111 15.76 -13.20 3.31
C TRP A 111 16.24 -14.44 4.05
N SER A 112 17.45 -14.93 3.74
CA SER A 112 18.05 -16.04 4.49
C SER A 112 18.23 -15.71 5.97
N ASN A 113 18.73 -14.50 6.29
CA ASN A 113 18.90 -14.06 7.67
C ASN A 113 17.55 -13.87 8.37
N PHE A 114 16.58 -13.26 7.67
CA PHE A 114 15.26 -13.04 8.20
C PHE A 114 14.52 -14.37 8.48
N GLU A 115 14.66 -15.36 7.60
CA GLU A 115 14.11 -16.70 7.80
C GLU A 115 14.73 -17.40 9.02
N GLN A 116 16.04 -17.25 9.25
CA GLN A 116 16.68 -17.77 10.47
C GLN A 116 16.15 -17.10 11.74
N LEU A 117 15.89 -15.79 11.70
CA LEU A 117 15.26 -15.06 12.80
C LEU A 117 13.85 -15.59 13.06
N ILE A 118 13.07 -15.85 12.01
CA ILE A 118 11.73 -16.45 12.12
C ILE A 118 11.80 -17.82 12.79
N LYS A 119 12.66 -18.71 12.29
CA LYS A 119 12.85 -20.07 12.86
C LYS A 119 13.24 -20.00 14.34
N THR A 120 14.13 -19.07 14.66
CA THR A 120 14.58 -18.83 16.04
C THR A 120 13.46 -18.32 16.93
N ALA A 121 12.67 -17.36 16.45
CA ALA A 121 11.54 -16.81 17.18
C ALA A 121 10.47 -17.88 17.45
N ILE A 122 10.10 -18.68 16.44
CA ILE A 122 9.17 -19.80 16.60
C ILE A 122 9.70 -20.80 17.64
N ALA A 123 10.98 -21.18 17.56
CA ALA A 123 11.56 -22.13 18.50
C ALA A 123 11.61 -21.60 19.95
N LYS A 124 11.90 -20.31 20.14
CA LYS A 124 12.10 -19.70 21.47
C LYS A 124 10.80 -19.18 22.11
N TYR A 125 9.76 -18.94 21.32
CA TYR A 125 8.50 -18.36 21.80
C TYR A 125 7.86 -19.18 22.96
N PRO A 126 7.76 -20.53 22.90
CA PRO A 126 7.17 -21.30 23.99
C PRO A 126 7.90 -21.14 25.32
N THR A 127 9.24 -21.13 25.30
CA THR A 127 10.07 -20.94 26.50
C THR A 127 9.95 -19.52 27.04
N TRP A 128 10.02 -18.52 26.16
CA TRP A 128 9.82 -17.12 26.54
C TRP A 128 8.45 -16.91 27.19
N LYS A 129 7.39 -17.43 26.57
CA LYS A 129 6.03 -17.41 27.13
C LYS A 129 5.99 -18.08 28.51
N ALA A 130 6.58 -19.27 28.65
CA ALA A 130 6.60 -20.01 29.91
C ALA A 130 7.22 -19.18 31.05
N THR A 131 8.30 -18.44 30.78
CA THR A 131 8.94 -17.56 31.77
C THR A 131 8.08 -16.37 32.22
N ARG A 132 7.06 -16.00 31.43
CA ARG A 132 6.11 -14.92 31.77
C ARG A 132 4.85 -15.40 32.51
N THR A 133 4.72 -16.71 32.76
CA THR A 133 3.52 -17.37 33.31
C THR A 133 3.41 -17.35 34.85
N ARG A 134 3.66 -16.20 35.49
CA ARG A 134 3.32 -16.08 36.93
C ARG A 134 2.29 -15.02 37.26
N LYS A 135 2.12 -13.98 36.44
CA LYS A 135 1.08 -12.97 36.65
C LYS A 135 0.71 -12.32 35.32
N SER A 136 -0.58 -12.20 35.04
CA SER A 136 -1.19 -11.43 33.95
C SER A 136 -1.21 -12.10 32.57
N GLN A 137 -2.40 -12.11 31.99
CA GLN A 137 -2.63 -12.06 30.55
C GLN A 137 -1.52 -11.22 29.90
N ILE A 138 -0.84 -11.74 28.87
CA ILE A 138 0.16 -11.04 28.05
C ILE A 138 -0.39 -9.64 27.74
N LYS A 139 -0.06 -8.66 28.58
CA LYS A 139 -0.66 -7.34 28.51
C LYS A 139 0.30 -6.50 27.70
N LYS A 140 -0.15 -6.28 26.45
CA LYS A 140 0.25 -5.24 25.50
C LYS A 140 1.50 -5.58 24.71
N THR A 141 1.26 -5.80 23.41
CA THR A 141 2.13 -5.67 22.22
C THR A 141 3.58 -5.17 22.39
N GLY A 142 3.87 -4.24 23.30
CA GLY A 142 5.22 -3.81 23.65
C GLY A 142 6.12 -4.93 24.16
N GLU A 143 5.61 -5.85 24.98
CA GLU A 143 6.41 -6.95 25.55
C GLU A 143 6.90 -7.96 24.50
N LEU A 144 6.04 -8.30 23.54
CA LEU A 144 6.38 -9.17 22.43
C LEU A 144 7.36 -8.47 21.49
N LYS A 145 7.10 -7.19 21.18
CA LYS A 145 7.99 -6.36 20.36
C LYS A 145 9.38 -6.26 20.98
N GLU A 146 9.49 -5.93 22.26
CA GLU A 146 10.76 -5.85 22.98
C GLU A 146 11.51 -7.18 22.93
N TRP A 147 10.82 -8.29 23.14
CA TRP A 147 11.45 -9.61 23.03
C TRP A 147 11.94 -9.90 21.60
N LEU A 148 11.18 -9.57 20.57
CA LEU A 148 11.62 -9.71 19.19
C LEU A 148 12.86 -8.85 18.89
N LEU A 149 12.93 -7.63 19.42
CA LEU A 149 14.13 -6.80 19.33
C LEU A 149 15.34 -7.45 20.01
N THR A 150 15.16 -8.15 21.15
CA THR A 150 16.25 -8.91 21.79
C THR A 150 16.73 -10.11 20.97
N LEU A 151 15.93 -10.59 20.01
CA LEU A 151 16.34 -11.62 19.05
C LEU A 151 17.07 -11.04 17.82
N GLY A 152 17.23 -9.72 17.74
CA GLY A 152 17.90 -9.05 16.61
C GLY A 152 16.97 -8.72 15.44
N VAL A 153 15.65 -8.77 15.63
CA VAL A 153 14.66 -8.35 14.62
C VAL A 153 14.67 -6.83 14.52
N ASP A 154 14.67 -6.27 13.30
CA ASP A 154 14.55 -4.81 13.12
C ASP A 154 13.15 -4.35 13.53
N THR A 155 13.05 -3.15 14.10
CA THR A 155 11.79 -2.42 14.31
C THR A 155 10.81 -2.46 13.14
N ARG A 156 11.30 -2.41 11.89
CA ARG A 156 10.48 -2.49 10.66
C ARG A 156 9.92 -3.88 10.39
N GLU A 157 10.61 -4.91 10.88
CA GLU A 157 10.29 -6.31 10.67
C GLU A 157 9.44 -6.91 11.79
N VAL A 158 9.38 -6.26 12.96
CA VAL A 158 8.59 -6.71 14.12
C VAL A 158 7.15 -7.01 13.74
N THR A 159 6.52 -6.19 12.90
CA THR A 159 5.13 -6.40 12.47
C THR A 159 4.99 -7.69 11.65
N ILE A 160 5.94 -7.93 10.74
CA ILE A 160 5.96 -9.14 9.90
C ILE A 160 6.18 -10.36 10.81
N MET A 161 7.15 -10.30 11.71
CA MET A 161 7.47 -11.37 12.65
C MET A 161 6.31 -11.68 13.59
N THR A 162 5.60 -10.65 14.08
CA THR A 162 4.40 -10.81 14.92
C THR A 162 3.29 -11.51 14.16
N LYS A 163 3.08 -11.15 12.88
CA LYS A 163 2.11 -11.80 12.02
C LYS A 163 2.46 -13.28 11.82
N VAL A 164 3.71 -13.58 11.48
CA VAL A 164 4.18 -14.96 11.34
C VAL A 164 3.93 -15.75 12.63
N LEU A 165 4.35 -15.24 13.79
CA LEU A 165 4.10 -15.90 15.06
C LEU A 165 2.61 -16.09 15.36
N SER A 166 1.74 -15.17 14.93
CA SER A 166 0.28 -15.32 15.07
C SER A 166 -0.32 -16.44 14.23
N ASP A 167 0.35 -16.84 13.13
CA ASP A 167 -0.08 -17.99 12.35
C ASP A 167 0.21 -19.30 13.10
N PHE A 168 1.32 -19.35 13.85
CA PHE A 168 1.74 -20.51 14.67
C PHE A 168 1.10 -20.58 16.06
N TYR A 169 0.76 -19.44 16.68
CA TYR A 169 0.28 -19.36 18.06
C TYR A 169 -1.06 -18.62 18.15
N GLU A 170 -2.13 -19.35 18.48
CA GLU A 170 -3.50 -18.81 18.49
C GLU A 170 -3.71 -17.65 19.46
N GLU A 171 -2.99 -17.62 20.59
CA GLU A 171 -3.07 -16.51 21.53
C GLU A 171 -2.62 -15.19 20.90
N LEU A 172 -1.73 -15.25 19.89
CA LEU A 172 -1.22 -14.08 19.19
C LEU A 172 -2.20 -13.58 18.10
N ARG A 173 -3.14 -14.40 17.62
CA ARG A 173 -4.13 -14.00 16.60
C ARG A 173 -5.08 -12.91 17.09
N LYS A 174 -5.36 -12.87 18.40
CA LYS A 174 -6.27 -11.89 19.00
C LYS A 174 -5.70 -10.46 19.03
N PHE A 175 -4.38 -10.29 18.85
CA PHE A 175 -3.73 -8.98 18.85
C PHE A 175 -3.93 -8.22 17.53
N ASN A 176 -3.99 -8.92 16.39
CA ASN A 176 -4.20 -8.29 15.06
C ASN A 176 -5.55 -7.60 14.90
N LYS A 177 -6.56 -7.93 15.73
CA LYS A 177 -7.89 -7.34 15.65
C LYS A 177 -8.01 -6.00 16.39
N LEU A 178 -7.10 -5.69 17.34
CA LEU A 178 -7.13 -4.47 18.15
C LEU A 178 -6.30 -3.31 17.56
N ASP A 179 -5.27 -3.60 16.76
CA ASP A 179 -4.43 -2.54 16.18
C ASP A 179 -5.09 -1.80 15.01
N LEU A 180 -6.07 -2.43 14.33
CA LEU A 180 -6.89 -1.76 13.31
C LEU A 180 -7.87 -0.73 13.91
N THR A 181 -8.30 -0.92 15.16
CA THR A 181 -9.22 0.03 15.82
C THR A 181 -8.50 1.21 16.47
N ASN A 182 -7.25 1.04 16.90
CA ASN A 182 -6.48 2.13 17.53
C ASN A 182 -5.81 3.07 16.52
N ALA A 183 -5.53 2.62 15.29
CA ALA A 183 -5.11 3.49 14.20
C ALA A 183 -6.22 4.45 13.70
N LEU A 184 -7.49 4.13 13.98
CA LEU A 184 -8.66 4.94 13.60
C LEU A 184 -9.13 5.90 14.71
N THR A 185 -8.49 5.91 15.88
CA THR A 185 -8.98 6.68 17.05
C THR A 185 -7.99 7.72 17.58
N ASN A 186 -6.80 7.86 16.99
CA ASN A 186 -5.85 8.92 17.34
C ASN A 186 -5.87 10.14 16.39
N GLU A 187 -6.89 10.26 15.54
CA GLU A 187 -7.29 11.55 14.95
C GLU A 187 -8.60 12.01 15.59
N LYS A 188 -8.53 12.53 16.81
CA LYS A 188 -9.51 13.49 17.36
C LYS A 188 -8.97 14.18 18.61
#